data_AF-A0A7L3UQJ3-F1
#
_entry.id   AF-A0A7L3UQJ3-F1
#
_cell.length_a   1.000
_cell.length_b   1.000
_cell.length_c   1.000
_cell.angle_alpha   90.00
_cell.angle_beta   90.00
_cell.angle_gamma   90.00
#
_symmetry.space_group_name_H-M   'P 1'
#
loop_
_entity.id
_entity.type
_entity.pdbx_description
1 polymer ?
#
loop_
_entity_poly.entity_id
_entity_poly.type
_entity_poly.pdbx_seq_one_letter_code
_entity_poly.pdbx_strand_id
1 'polypeptide(L)'
;LDLSNCSLRSLPPGLAEATTAIVLDLTGNPLTDPPSGSFLGFTLLQQLAVPLPLECPGGSSAWEEVTTSRSSRLCQGQRNPCNSSGELAWPCPENAACAPDGPGLIQCLCDSPFHGYKCLRE
;
A
#
# COMPACT_ATOMS: atom_id res chain seq x y z
N LEU A 1 -5.67 13.02 4.72
CA LEU A 1 -4.64 13.29 5.75
C LEU A 1 -3.56 14.11 5.08
N ASP A 2 -3.41 15.36 5.49
CA ASP A 2 -2.38 16.25 4.95
C ASP A 2 -1.24 16.34 5.97
N LEU A 3 -0.05 15.89 5.56
CA LEU A 3 1.20 15.97 6.31
C LEU A 3 2.25 16.73 5.50
N SER A 4 1.83 17.54 4.54
CA SER A 4 2.73 18.31 3.69
C SER A 4 3.51 19.35 4.49
N ASN A 5 4.76 19.59 4.08
CA ASN A 5 5.63 20.63 4.63
C ASN A 5 5.80 20.62 6.17
N CYS A 6 5.72 19.43 6.78
CA CYS A 6 5.83 19.22 8.23
C CYS A 6 7.28 19.01 8.71
N SER A 7 8.28 19.22 7.83
CA SER A 7 9.70 18.94 8.08
C SER A 7 10.02 17.50 8.50
N LEU A 8 9.19 16.53 8.07
CA LEU A 8 9.33 15.12 8.40
C LEU A 8 10.55 14.52 7.69
N ARG A 9 11.42 13.85 8.44
CA ARG A 9 12.57 13.09 7.90
C ARG A 9 12.28 11.60 7.73
N SER A 10 11.28 11.11 8.45
CA SER A 10 10.75 9.75 8.39
C SER A 10 9.23 9.80 8.53
N LEU A 11 8.55 8.72 8.16
CA LEU A 11 7.12 8.60 8.42
C LEU A 11 6.86 8.59 9.94
N PRO A 12 5.79 9.27 10.43
CA PRO A 12 5.50 9.31 11.85
C PRO A 12 5.04 7.92 12.35
N PRO A 13 5.40 7.51 13.58
CA PRO A 13 5.06 6.18 14.09
C PRO A 13 3.55 5.87 14.08
N GLY A 14 2.71 6.88 14.35
CA GLY A 14 1.25 6.75 14.33
C GLY A 14 0.62 6.71 12.93
N LEU A 15 1.41 6.83 11.85
CA LEU A 15 0.85 6.79 10.49
C LEU A 15 0.12 5.47 10.22
N ALA A 16 0.60 4.35 10.79
CA ALA A 16 -0.01 3.04 10.65
C ALA A 16 -1.45 2.96 11.19
N GLU A 17 -1.91 3.92 12.00
CA GLU A 17 -3.29 3.99 12.49
C GLU A 17 -4.24 4.62 11.46
N ALA A 18 -3.71 5.28 10.42
CA ALA A 18 -4.48 5.99 9.41
C ALA A 18 -4.83 5.12 8.19
N THR A 19 -4.99 3.80 8.35
CA THR A 19 -5.28 2.85 7.24
C THR A 19 -6.54 3.16 6.46
N THR A 20 -7.47 3.92 7.04
CA THR A 20 -8.70 4.40 6.40
C THR A 20 -8.52 5.67 5.57
N ALA A 21 -7.30 6.20 5.48
CA ALA A 21 -7.00 7.37 4.67
C ALA A 21 -7.23 7.07 3.18
N ILE A 22 -8.06 7.91 2.55
CA ILE A 22 -8.32 7.87 1.11
C ILE A 22 -7.33 8.77 0.35
N VAL A 23 -6.95 9.89 0.98
CA VAL A 23 -5.99 10.85 0.43
C VAL A 23 -4.89 11.07 1.46
N LEU A 24 -3.63 10.99 1.04
CA LEU A 24 -2.45 11.25 1.86
C LEU A 24 -1.47 12.15 1.12
N ASP A 25 -1.09 13.27 1.73
CA ASP A 25 -0.10 14.20 1.19
C ASP A 25 1.14 14.24 2.09
N LEU A 26 2.30 13.85 1.56
CA LEU A 26 3.60 13.86 2.22
C LEU A 26 4.57 14.86 1.56
N THR A 27 4.10 15.69 0.63
CA THR A 27 4.94 16.59 -0.16
C THR A 27 5.64 17.64 0.69
N GLY A 28 6.74 18.21 0.18
CA GLY A 28 7.49 19.24 0.90
C GLY A 28 8.23 18.76 2.15
N ASN A 29 8.28 17.44 2.40
CA ASN A 29 9.08 16.87 3.49
C ASN A 29 10.40 16.29 2.96
N PRO A 30 11.51 16.43 3.70
CA PRO A 30 12.79 15.80 3.37
C PRO A 30 12.81 14.31 3.78
N LEU A 31 11.79 13.56 3.35
CA LEU A 31 11.68 12.13 3.64
C LEU A 31 12.73 11.32 2.87
N THR A 32 13.34 10.36 3.55
CA THR A 32 14.12 9.29 2.91
C THR A 32 13.21 8.11 2.55
N ASP A 33 13.72 7.17 1.75
CA ASP A 33 12.98 5.95 1.41
C ASP A 33 12.45 5.27 2.67
N PRO A 34 11.11 5.12 2.80
CA PRO A 34 10.53 4.46 3.95
C PRO A 34 10.79 2.94 3.89
N PRO A 35 10.88 2.25 5.04
CA PRO A 35 10.99 0.80 5.07
C PRO A 35 9.90 0.09 4.27
N SER A 36 10.23 -1.06 3.70
CA SER A 36 9.25 -1.96 3.08
C SER A 36 8.11 -2.25 4.08
N GLY A 37 6.86 -2.06 3.66
CA GLY A 37 5.69 -2.26 4.52
C GLY A 37 5.24 -1.04 5.32
N SER A 38 5.86 0.14 5.15
CA SER A 38 5.39 1.36 5.84
C SER A 38 3.97 1.80 5.50
N PHE A 39 3.40 1.27 4.42
CA PHE A 39 2.03 1.49 3.97
C PHE A 39 1.17 0.23 4.11
N LEU A 40 1.56 -0.71 4.98
CA LEU A 40 0.75 -1.88 5.30
C LEU A 40 -0.63 -1.45 5.81
N GLY A 41 -1.68 -2.12 5.35
CA GLY A 41 -3.07 -1.84 5.72
C GLY A 41 -3.71 -0.64 5.01
N PHE A 42 -2.96 0.20 4.28
CA PHE A 42 -3.51 1.30 3.49
C PHE A 42 -4.17 0.80 2.20
N THR A 43 -5.31 0.12 2.34
CA THR A 43 -6.05 -0.53 1.25
C THR A 43 -7.07 0.39 0.57
N LEU A 44 -7.27 1.60 1.10
CA LEU A 44 -8.26 2.57 0.64
C LEU A 44 -7.66 3.82 -0.01
N LEU A 45 -6.34 3.87 -0.18
CA LEU A 45 -5.68 5.04 -0.75
C LEU A 45 -6.07 5.21 -2.22
N GLN A 46 -6.75 6.31 -2.53
CA GLN A 46 -7.05 6.72 -3.90
C GLN A 46 -6.03 7.73 -4.42
N GLN A 47 -5.42 8.51 -3.52
CA GLN A 47 -4.45 9.52 -3.88
C GLN A 47 -3.34 9.60 -2.83
N LEU A 48 -2.09 9.45 -3.28
CA LEU A 48 -0.90 9.61 -2.46
C LEU A 48 0.07 10.55 -3.17
N ALA A 49 0.41 11.67 -2.54
CA ALA A 49 1.44 12.57 -3.01
C ALA A 49 2.70 12.42 -2.17
N VAL A 50 3.83 12.11 -2.80
CA VAL A 50 5.14 11.94 -2.14
C VAL A 50 6.17 12.95 -2.65
N PRO A 51 7.21 13.27 -1.86
CA PRO A 51 8.36 14.02 -2.35
C PRO A 51 8.98 13.39 -3.60
N LEU A 52 9.47 14.22 -4.54
CA LEU A 52 10.02 13.76 -5.83
C LEU A 52 11.04 12.61 -5.75
N PRO A 53 11.96 12.55 -4.77
CA PRO A 53 12.93 11.46 -4.69
C PRO A 53 12.31 10.09 -4.40
N LEU A 54 11.10 10.05 -3.82
CA LEU A 54 10.44 8.81 -3.41
C LEU A 54 9.58 8.26 -4.53
N GLU A 55 9.70 6.96 -4.79
CA GLU A 55 8.78 6.23 -5.65
C GLU A 55 7.43 6.02 -4.96
N CYS A 56 6.39 5.78 -5.76
CA CYS A 56 5.10 5.35 -5.23
C CYS A 56 5.25 4.02 -4.48
N PRO A 57 4.65 3.84 -3.29
CA PRO A 57 4.66 2.56 -2.59
C PRO A 57 4.08 1.45 -3.46
N GLY A 58 4.73 0.28 -3.48
CA GLY A 58 4.38 -0.81 -4.38
C GLY A 58 4.83 -0.61 -5.84
N GLY A 59 5.54 0.47 -6.15
CA GLY A 59 5.98 0.82 -7.50
C GLY A 59 4.84 1.31 -8.39
N SER A 60 5.14 1.62 -9.66
CA SER A 60 4.14 2.14 -10.61
C SER A 60 3.04 1.13 -10.97
N SER A 61 3.28 -0.17 -10.80
CA SER A 61 2.29 -1.22 -11.06
C SER A 61 1.16 -1.26 -10.03
N ALA A 62 1.39 -0.75 -8.82
CA ALA A 62 0.41 -0.69 -7.75
C ALA A 62 -0.66 0.41 -7.92
N TRP A 63 -0.50 1.27 -8.93
CA TRP A 63 -1.36 2.43 -9.16
C TRP A 63 -1.88 2.45 -10.60
N GLU A 64 -3.06 3.03 -10.80
CA GLU A 64 -3.65 3.25 -12.12
C GLU A 64 -2.86 4.30 -12.89
N GLU A 65 -2.48 5.37 -12.20
CA GLU A 65 -1.74 6.48 -12.76
C GLU A 65 -0.67 6.98 -11.78
N VAL A 66 0.53 7.22 -12.30
CA VAL A 66 1.60 7.91 -11.59
C VAL A 66 2.00 9.13 -12.39
N THR A 67 1.78 10.32 -11.83
CA THR A 67 2.20 11.58 -12.46
C THR A 67 3.35 12.21 -11.68
N THR A 68 4.38 12.61 -12.40
CA THR A 68 5.54 13.28 -11.81
C THR A 68 5.45 14.78 -12.09
N SER A 69 5.40 15.57 -11.03
CA SER A 69 5.47 17.03 -11.06
C SER A 69 6.89 17.51 -10.75
N ARG A 70 7.12 18.83 -10.82
CA ARG A 70 8.45 19.42 -10.55
C ARG A 70 9.01 19.09 -9.16
N SER A 71 8.14 18.90 -8.17
CA SER A 71 8.52 18.77 -6.75
C SER A 71 7.94 17.54 -6.06
N SER A 72 7.07 16.79 -6.73
CA SER A 72 6.34 15.68 -6.13
C SER A 72 6.00 14.62 -7.16
N ARG A 73 5.68 13.43 -6.67
CA ARG A 73 5.10 12.35 -7.43
C ARG A 73 3.72 12.05 -6.85
N LEU A 74 2.73 11.97 -7.73
CA LEU A 74 1.33 11.72 -7.39
C LEU A 74 0.95 10.32 -7.88
N CYS A 75 0.52 9.48 -6.95
CA CYS A 75 0.09 8.11 -7.19
C CYS A 75 -1.43 8.07 -7.04
N GLN A 76 -2.14 7.66 -8.09
CA GLN A 76 -3.61 7.70 -8.15
C GLN A 76 -4.19 6.33 -8.51
N GLY A 77 -5.34 6.03 -7.90
CA GLY A 77 -6.09 4.80 -8.13
C GLY A 77 -5.30 3.57 -7.73
N GLN A 78 -5.23 3.26 -6.43
CA GLN A 78 -4.58 2.04 -5.97
C GLN A 78 -5.23 0.81 -6.62
N ARG A 79 -4.42 0.00 -7.30
CA ARG A 79 -4.88 -1.24 -7.92
C ARG A 79 -4.98 -2.34 -6.88
N ASN A 80 -5.98 -3.22 -7.06
CA ASN A 80 -6.06 -4.44 -6.27
C ASN A 80 -5.03 -5.47 -6.81
N PRO A 81 -3.96 -5.80 -6.04
CA PRO A 81 -2.95 -6.76 -6.48
C PRO A 81 -3.51 -8.17 -6.71
N CYS A 82 -4.62 -8.54 -6.04
CA CYS A 82 -5.28 -9.84 -6.23
C CYS A 82 -6.01 -9.98 -7.57
N ASN A 83 -6.25 -8.88 -8.29
CA ASN A 83 -6.91 -8.90 -9.60
C ASN A 83 -5.93 -9.14 -10.76
N SER A 84 -4.63 -9.28 -10.48
CA SER A 84 -3.60 -9.45 -11.50
C SER A 84 -3.72 -10.85 -12.14
N SER A 85 -4.11 -10.92 -13.41
CA SER A 85 -4.30 -12.14 -14.18
C SER A 85 -2.99 -12.86 -14.58
N GLY A 86 -1.91 -12.67 -13.82
CA GLY A 86 -0.61 -13.30 -14.08
C GLY A 86 -0.68 -14.80 -13.77
N GLU A 87 -0.59 -15.61 -14.81
CA GLU A 87 -0.54 -17.07 -14.77
C GLU A 87 0.38 -17.62 -13.67
N LEU A 88 -0.19 -18.50 -12.84
CA LEU A 88 0.50 -19.64 -12.19
C LEU A 88 1.37 -19.40 -10.95
N ALA A 89 0.97 -18.49 -10.07
CA ALA A 89 1.18 -18.70 -8.64
C ALA A 89 -0.04 -18.16 -7.90
N TRP A 90 -0.99 -19.04 -7.56
CA TRP A 90 -2.00 -18.68 -6.58
C TRP A 90 -1.23 -18.23 -5.33
N PRO A 91 -1.27 -16.94 -4.93
CA PRO A 91 -0.37 -16.44 -3.90
C PRO A 91 -0.68 -17.03 -2.53
N CYS A 92 -1.87 -17.62 -2.39
CA CYS A 92 -2.39 -18.13 -1.15
C CYS A 92 -2.49 -19.67 -1.16
N PRO A 93 -2.30 -20.31 0.01
CA PRO A 93 -2.51 -21.74 0.15
C PRO A 93 -3.99 -22.12 -0.08
N GLU A 94 -4.25 -23.43 -0.12
CA GLU A 94 -5.62 -23.95 -0.14
C GLU A 94 -6.45 -23.41 1.04
N ASN A 95 -7.73 -23.12 0.80
CA ASN A 95 -8.66 -22.52 1.78
C ASN A 95 -8.32 -21.10 2.24
N ALA A 96 -7.49 -20.38 1.47
CA ALA A 96 -7.21 -18.98 1.71
C ALA A 96 -7.51 -18.13 0.46
N ALA A 97 -8.14 -16.99 0.68
CA ALA A 97 -8.38 -15.99 -0.34
C ALA A 97 -7.30 -14.88 -0.27
N CYS A 98 -6.92 -14.40 -1.45
CA CYS A 98 -6.08 -13.19 -1.55
C CYS A 98 -6.90 -11.97 -1.13
N ALA A 99 -6.31 -11.15 -0.27
CA ALA A 99 -6.80 -9.83 0.08
C ALA A 99 -5.69 -8.78 -0.06
N PRO A 100 -6.02 -7.54 -0.45
CA PRO A 100 -5.04 -6.46 -0.45
C PRO A 100 -4.58 -6.12 0.98
N ASP A 101 -3.33 -5.69 1.13
CA ASP A 101 -2.76 -5.25 2.41
C ASP A 101 -1.96 -3.95 2.30
N GLY A 102 -2.29 -3.12 1.31
CA GLY A 102 -1.60 -1.88 0.99
C GLY A 102 -1.15 -1.80 -0.47
N PRO A 103 -0.52 -0.69 -0.90
CA PRO A 103 -0.11 -0.51 -2.29
C PRO A 103 0.92 -1.57 -2.70
N GLY A 104 0.52 -2.46 -3.62
CA GLY A 104 1.35 -3.57 -4.09
C GLY A 104 1.57 -4.69 -3.06
N LEU A 105 0.84 -4.68 -1.94
CA LEU A 105 0.94 -5.68 -0.87
C LEU A 105 -0.30 -6.56 -0.84
N ILE A 106 -0.10 -7.85 -0.57
CA ILE A 106 -1.15 -8.85 -0.41
C ILE A 106 -1.04 -9.53 0.94
N GLN A 107 -2.17 -10.05 1.40
CA GLN A 107 -2.27 -11.00 2.51
C GLN A 107 -3.19 -12.16 2.11
N CYS A 108 -3.05 -13.28 2.79
CA CYS A 108 -3.91 -14.45 2.59
C CYS A 108 -4.78 -14.64 3.83
N LEU A 109 -6.08 -14.51 3.64
CA LEU A 109 -7.07 -14.66 4.70
C LEU A 109 -7.75 -16.02 4.54
N CYS A 110 -7.91 -16.76 5.64
CA CYS A 110 -8.60 -18.03 5.59
C CYS A 110 -10.08 -17.83 5.25
N ASP A 111 -10.58 -18.63 4.32
CA ASP A 111 -12.00 -18.70 4.03
C ASP A 111 -12.73 -19.33 5.21
N SER A 112 -13.94 -18.85 5.51
CA SER A 112 -14.77 -19.51 6.53
C SER A 112 -15.13 -20.93 6.09
N PRO A 113 -15.03 -21.98 6.96
CA PRO A 113 -14.76 -21.96 8.41
C PRO A 113 -13.30 -22.21 8.82
N PHE A 114 -12.35 -22.15 7.88
CA PHE A 114 -10.94 -22.45 8.11
C PHE A 114 -10.26 -21.33 8.91
N HIS A 115 -9.26 -21.69 9.71
CA HIS A 115 -8.53 -20.75 10.56
C HIS A 115 -7.13 -21.27 10.88
N GLY A 116 -6.33 -20.45 11.58
CA GLY A 116 -4.98 -20.84 12.03
C GLY A 116 -3.94 -20.91 10.91
N TYR A 117 -2.82 -21.56 11.22
CA TYR A 117 -1.70 -21.70 10.29
C TYR A 117 -2.09 -22.58 9.10
N LYS A 118 -1.84 -22.10 7.87
CA LYS A 118 -2.22 -22.76 6.60
C LYS A 118 -3.72 -22.98 6.39
N CYS A 119 -4.59 -22.31 7.15
CA CYS A 119 -6.04 -22.41 6.99
C CYS A 119 -6.53 -23.87 7.04
N LEU A 120 -6.06 -24.63 8.03
CA LEU A 120 -6.52 -25.99 8.28
C LEU A 120 -7.79 -25.95 9.14
N ARG A 121 -8.66 -26.96 8.99
CA ARG A 121 -9.72 -27.21 9.97
C ARG A 121 -9.08 -27.94 11.15
N GLU A 122 -9.12 -27.35 12.32
CA GLU A 122 -9.00 -28.09 13.59
C GLU A 122 -10.38 -28.58 14.04
#